data_AF-A0A2C5ZZW9-F1
#
_entry.id   AF-A0A2C5ZZW9-F1
#
_cell.length_a   1.000
_cell.length_b   1.000
_cell.length_c   1.000
_cell.angle_alpha   90.00
_cell.angle_beta   90.00
_cell.angle_gamma   90.00
#
_symmetry.space_group_name_H-M   'P 1'
#
loop_
_entity.id
_entity.type
_entity.pdbx_description
1 polymer ?
#
loop_
_entity_poly.entity_id
_entity_poly.type
_entity_poly.pdbx_seq_one_letter_code
_entity_poly.pdbx_strand_id
1 'polypeptide(L)'
;MYRRFHKTHHRFTAPVAFASQYAHPVEHLVANALPIALPPLALHAHVLTMWAFVAWQLLETATVHSGYDFFAGAARKHDRHHERFDVYFGGIGLLDWLHGTDEKGEEQQPPTGGIKTD
;
A
#
# COMPACT_ATOMS: atom_id res chain seq x y z
N MET A 1 -15.79 6.38 -6.11
CA MET A 1 -14.36 6.35 -6.51
C MET A 1 -13.91 4.90 -6.74
N TYR A 2 -14.01 4.03 -5.73
CA TYR A 2 -13.59 2.62 -5.77
C TYR A 2 -13.93 1.86 -7.07
N ARG A 3 -15.22 1.66 -7.38
CA ARG A 3 -15.65 0.82 -8.52
C ARG A 3 -15.08 1.23 -9.88
N ARG A 4 -14.78 2.52 -10.07
CA ARG A 4 -14.38 3.09 -11.36
C ARG A 4 -12.87 3.17 -11.55
N PHE A 5 -12.12 3.35 -10.47
CA PHE A 5 -10.68 3.61 -10.51
C PHE A 5 -9.92 2.57 -9.68
N HIS A 6 -10.11 2.57 -8.36
CA HIS A 6 -9.36 1.71 -7.42
C HIS A 6 -9.61 0.20 -7.56
N LYS A 7 -10.75 -0.21 -8.12
CA LYS A 7 -11.06 -1.64 -8.34
C LYS A 7 -9.99 -2.34 -9.20
N THR A 8 -9.34 -1.61 -10.11
CA THR A 8 -8.27 -2.18 -10.96
C THR A 8 -7.04 -2.56 -10.13
N HIS A 9 -6.66 -1.72 -9.16
CA HIS A 9 -5.55 -1.98 -8.25
C HIS A 9 -5.79 -3.21 -7.38
N HIS A 10 -7.01 -3.33 -6.87
CA HIS A 10 -7.46 -4.48 -6.08
C HIS A 10 -7.75 -5.76 -6.88
N ARG A 11 -7.36 -5.83 -8.16
CA ARG A 11 -7.50 -7.05 -8.95
C ARG A 11 -6.71 -8.22 -8.36
N PHE A 12 -5.61 -7.93 -7.67
CA PHE A 12 -4.77 -8.91 -7.01
C PHE A 12 -5.02 -8.85 -5.50
N THR A 13 -5.59 -9.92 -4.95
CA THR A 13 -5.80 -10.08 -3.50
C THR A 13 -4.52 -10.41 -2.75
N ALA A 14 -3.59 -11.13 -3.39
CA ALA A 14 -2.22 -11.32 -2.92
C ALA A 14 -1.27 -10.58 -3.87
N PRO A 15 -1.01 -9.28 -3.63
CA PRO A 15 -0.16 -8.49 -4.50
C PRO A 15 1.29 -8.96 -4.45
N VAL A 16 2.00 -8.74 -5.54
CA VAL A 16 3.45 -8.84 -5.64
C VAL A 16 4.00 -7.45 -5.98
N ALA A 17 5.30 -7.21 -5.79
CA ALA A 17 5.90 -5.88 -6.00
C ALA A 17 5.52 -5.22 -7.34
N PHE A 18 5.45 -5.99 -8.44
CA PHE A 18 5.04 -5.45 -9.75
C PHE A 18 3.56 -5.06 -9.84
N ALA A 19 2.69 -5.74 -9.08
CA ALA A 19 1.25 -5.43 -9.04
C ALA A 19 0.99 -4.05 -8.39
N SER A 20 1.92 -3.53 -7.58
CA SER A 20 1.80 -2.20 -6.96
C SER A 20 1.60 -1.06 -7.97
N GLN A 21 2.13 -1.22 -9.18
CA GLN A 21 2.01 -0.21 -10.25
C GLN A 21 0.83 -0.47 -11.18
N TYR A 22 0.12 -1.58 -11.01
CA TYR A 22 -1.04 -1.92 -11.82
C TYR A 22 -2.29 -1.19 -11.31
N ALA A 23 -2.52 0.02 -11.82
CA ALA A 23 -3.63 0.88 -11.43
C ALA A 23 -4.34 1.47 -12.66
N HIS A 24 -5.57 1.96 -12.46
CA HIS A 24 -6.23 2.74 -13.50
C HIS A 24 -5.42 4.03 -13.79
N PRO A 25 -5.30 4.53 -15.02
CA PRO A 25 -4.45 5.69 -15.32
C PRO A 25 -4.72 6.93 -14.45
N VAL A 26 -5.99 7.25 -14.21
CA VAL A 26 -6.39 8.34 -13.29
C VAL A 26 -5.90 8.12 -11.86
N GLU A 27 -5.98 6.89 -11.37
CA GLU A 27 -5.50 6.54 -10.04
C GLU A 27 -3.97 6.60 -9.99
N HIS A 28 -3.29 6.07 -11.01
CA HIS A 28 -1.84 6.15 -11.10
C HIS A 28 -1.35 7.61 -11.06
N LEU A 29 -2.02 8.53 -11.76
CA LEU A 29 -1.67 9.95 -11.73
C LEU A 29 -1.97 10.61 -10.38
N VAL A 30 -3.17 10.40 -9.83
CA VAL A 30 -3.65 11.15 -8.65
C VAL A 30 -3.17 10.55 -7.32
N ALA A 31 -3.10 9.22 -7.21
CA ALA A 31 -2.75 8.52 -5.98
C ALA A 31 -1.28 8.10 -5.93
N ASN A 32 -0.65 7.75 -7.06
CA ASN A 32 0.74 7.27 -7.06
C ASN A 32 1.72 8.39 -7.44
N ALA A 33 1.52 9.07 -8.58
CA ALA A 33 2.50 10.00 -9.12
C ALA A 33 2.46 11.38 -8.46
N LEU A 34 1.27 12.01 -8.38
CA LEU A 34 1.12 13.38 -7.87
C LEU A 34 1.58 13.51 -6.41
N PRO A 35 1.19 12.62 -5.46
CA PRO A 35 1.59 12.78 -4.06
C PRO A 35 3.10 12.62 -3.84
N ILE A 36 3.79 11.90 -4.73
CA ILE A 36 5.25 11.73 -4.69
C ILE A 36 5.96 12.93 -5.36
N ALA A 37 5.47 13.39 -6.50
CA ALA A 37 6.13 14.46 -7.26
C ALA A 37 5.87 15.85 -6.66
N LEU A 38 4.67 16.09 -6.11
CA LEU A 38 4.24 17.41 -5.68
C LEU A 38 5.09 17.99 -4.53
N PRO A 39 5.43 17.25 -3.45
CA PRO A 39 6.22 17.81 -2.35
C PRO A 39 7.61 18.33 -2.76
N PRO A 40 8.48 17.57 -3.45
CA PRO A 40 9.79 18.08 -3.86
C PRO A 40 9.67 19.23 -4.88
N LEU A 41 8.66 19.22 -5.75
CA LEU A 41 8.42 20.32 -6.69
C LEU A 41 7.98 21.60 -5.97
N ALA A 42 7.01 21.51 -5.06
CA ALA A 42 6.50 22.64 -4.29
C ALA A 42 7.57 23.27 -3.39
N LEU A 43 8.48 22.45 -2.86
CA LEU A 43 9.60 22.89 -2.04
C LEU A 43 10.83 23.33 -2.86
N HIS A 44 10.76 23.28 -4.19
CA HIS A 44 11.89 23.55 -5.08
C HIS A 44 13.15 22.76 -4.70
N ALA A 45 12.97 21.48 -4.36
CA ALA A 45 14.07 20.62 -3.93
C ALA A 45 15.09 20.42 -5.06
N HIS A 46 16.35 20.25 -4.68
CA HIS A 46 17.41 19.89 -5.62
C HIS A 46 17.07 18.57 -6.33
N VAL A 47 17.43 18.43 -7.62
CA VAL A 47 17.09 17.24 -8.44
C VAL A 47 17.53 15.92 -7.80
N LEU A 48 18.70 15.91 -7.12
CA LEU A 48 19.18 14.73 -6.40
C LEU A 48 18.31 14.38 -5.20
N THR A 49 17.80 15.37 -4.46
CA THR A 49 16.87 15.16 -3.36
C THR A 49 15.54 14.61 -3.86
N MET A 50 15.05 15.15 -5.00
CA MET A 50 13.86 14.63 -5.66
C MET A 50 14.03 13.17 -6.08
N TRP A 51 15.15 12.82 -6.72
CA TRP A 51 15.41 11.43 -7.14
C TRP A 51 15.56 10.47 -5.97
N ALA A 52 16.27 10.87 -4.91
CA ALA A 52 16.40 10.07 -3.70
C ALA A 52 15.02 9.82 -3.06
N PHE A 53 14.17 10.85 -3.01
CA PHE A 53 12.81 10.72 -2.50
C PHE A 53 11.96 9.76 -3.36
N VAL A 54 11.95 9.93 -4.69
CA VAL A 54 11.21 9.03 -5.59
C VAL A 54 11.72 7.58 -5.49
N ALA A 55 13.04 7.38 -5.44
CA ALA A 55 13.63 6.05 -5.29
C ALA A 55 13.21 5.40 -3.97
N TRP A 56 13.19 6.16 -2.88
CA TRP A 56 12.70 5.68 -1.59
C TRP A 56 11.23 5.27 -1.63
N GLN A 57 10.35 6.08 -2.24
CA GLN A 57 8.93 5.76 -2.36
C GLN A 57 8.71 4.50 -3.21
N LEU A 58 9.43 4.34 -4.31
CA LEU A 58 9.35 3.12 -5.14
C LEU A 58 9.80 1.87 -4.37
N LEU A 59 10.87 1.98 -3.58
CA LEU A 59 11.36 0.89 -2.74
C LEU A 59 10.33 0.52 -1.66
N GLU A 60 9.80 1.52 -0.95
CA GLU A 60 8.77 1.33 0.06
C GLU A 60 7.54 0.63 -0.55
N THR A 61 7.02 1.15 -1.66
CA THR A 61 5.84 0.59 -2.32
C THR A 61 6.09 -0.85 -2.77
N ALA A 62 7.27 -1.14 -3.33
CA ALA A 62 7.64 -2.50 -3.70
C ALA A 62 7.70 -3.45 -2.49
N THR A 63 8.23 -2.99 -1.36
CA THR A 63 8.36 -3.81 -0.15
C THR A 63 7.02 -4.10 0.51
N VAL A 64 6.11 -3.13 0.63
CA VAL A 64 4.79 -3.35 1.25
C VAL A 64 3.85 -4.20 0.39
N HIS A 65 4.11 -4.28 -0.92
CA HIS A 65 3.38 -5.19 -1.83
C HIS A 65 4.12 -6.50 -2.09
N SER A 66 5.26 -6.76 -1.44
CA SER A 66 6.08 -7.95 -1.73
C SER A 66 5.61 -9.21 -1.00
N GLY A 67 4.75 -9.07 0.01
CA GLY A 67 4.40 -10.13 0.96
C GLY A 67 5.47 -10.40 2.03
N TYR A 68 6.60 -9.69 2.01
CA TYR A 68 7.66 -9.81 3.01
C TYR A 68 7.64 -8.63 4.01
N ASP A 69 7.60 -8.94 5.30
CA ASP A 69 7.54 -7.96 6.37
C ASP A 69 8.93 -7.35 6.67
N PHE A 70 9.39 -6.44 5.81
CA PHE A 70 10.60 -5.63 6.06
C PHE A 70 10.37 -4.48 7.06
N PHE A 71 9.12 -4.00 7.15
CA PHE A 71 8.75 -2.79 7.90
C PHE A 71 7.67 -3.09 8.95
N ALA A 72 8.01 -3.86 9.98
CA ALA A 72 7.18 -4.06 11.18
C ALA A 72 5.69 -4.39 10.90
N GLY A 73 5.42 -5.26 9.91
CA GLY A 73 4.07 -5.66 9.54
C GLY A 73 3.39 -4.83 8.46
N ALA A 74 4.10 -3.90 7.81
CA ALA A 74 3.51 -3.06 6.75
C ALA A 74 2.99 -3.88 5.57
N ALA A 75 3.72 -4.92 5.13
CA ALA A 75 3.26 -5.78 4.05
C ALA A 75 1.98 -6.53 4.46
N ARG A 76 1.98 -7.11 5.66
CA ARG A 76 0.78 -7.77 6.21
C ARG A 76 -0.44 -6.83 6.28
N LYS A 77 -0.27 -5.59 6.74
CA LYS A 77 -1.37 -4.61 6.81
C LYS A 77 -1.91 -4.27 5.42
N HIS A 78 -1.01 -4.11 4.46
CA HIS A 78 -1.37 -3.83 3.07
C HIS A 78 -2.08 -5.01 2.41
N ASP A 79 -1.63 -6.24 2.65
CA ASP A 79 -2.31 -7.45 2.19
C ASP A 79 -3.73 -7.54 2.80
N ARG A 80 -3.88 -7.24 4.10
CA ARG A 80 -5.20 -7.17 4.74
C ARG A 80 -6.11 -6.10 4.13
N HIS A 81 -5.57 -4.96 3.72
CA HIS A 81 -6.30 -3.96 2.96
C HIS A 81 -6.81 -4.52 1.62
N HIS A 82 -5.98 -5.27 0.90
CA HIS A 82 -6.37 -5.96 -0.34
C HIS A 82 -7.39 -7.08 -0.15
N GLU A 83 -7.42 -7.72 1.02
CA GLU A 83 -8.38 -8.79 1.33
C GLU A 83 -9.76 -8.25 1.74
N ARG A 84 -9.78 -7.21 2.58
CA ARG A 84 -11.01 -6.74 3.25
C ARG A 84 -11.58 -5.44 2.68
N PHE A 85 -10.76 -4.58 2.10
CA PHE A 85 -11.11 -3.27 1.51
C PHE A 85 -11.67 -2.21 2.50
N ASP A 86 -11.85 -2.54 3.78
CA ASP A 86 -12.45 -1.67 4.79
C ASP A 86 -11.51 -1.33 5.98
N VAL A 87 -10.24 -1.76 5.91
CA VAL A 87 -9.20 -1.53 6.92
C VAL A 87 -7.87 -1.08 6.30
N TYR A 88 -7.00 -0.47 7.11
CA TYR A 88 -5.63 -0.05 6.76
C TYR A 88 -5.52 0.78 5.48
N PHE A 89 -6.18 1.94 5.44
CA PHE A 89 -6.16 2.83 4.27
C PHE A 89 -4.87 3.65 4.12
N GLY A 90 -4.10 3.84 5.19
CA GLY A 90 -2.90 4.67 5.22
C GLY A 90 -1.62 3.86 5.42
N GLY A 91 -0.61 4.11 4.59
CA GLY A 91 0.69 3.42 4.70
C GLY A 91 1.43 3.62 6.03
N ILE A 92 1.27 4.79 6.67
CA ILE A 92 1.90 5.09 7.97
C ILE A 92 1.02 4.73 9.19
N GLY A 93 -0.25 4.38 8.98
CA GLY A 93 -1.21 4.05 10.04
C GLY A 93 -1.67 5.21 10.95
N LEU A 94 -1.09 6.41 10.86
CA LEU A 94 -1.50 7.56 11.68
C LEU A 94 -2.97 7.95 11.46
N LEU A 95 -3.39 8.02 10.20
CA LEU A 95 -4.78 8.34 9.87
C LEU A 95 -5.70 7.17 10.19
N ASP A 96 -5.24 5.92 10.05
CA ASP A 96 -6.05 4.77 10.45
C ASP A 96 -6.31 4.75 11.95
N TRP A 97 -5.28 5.01 12.76
CA TRP A 97 -5.41 5.15 14.21
C TRP A 97 -6.37 6.29 14.58
N LEU A 98 -6.24 7.44 13.93
CA LEU A 98 -7.09 8.60 14.20
C LEU A 98 -8.57 8.33 13.86
N HIS A 99 -8.83 7.60 12.79
CA HIS A 99 -10.19 7.32 12.29
C HIS A 99 -10.73 5.96 12.73
N GLY A 100 -9.94 5.16 13.45
CA GLY A 100 -10.31 3.82 13.92
C GLY A 100 -10.49 2.80 12.79
N THR A 101 -9.70 2.91 11.72
CA THR A 101 -9.71 1.97 10.58
C THR A 101 -8.55 0.96 10.62
N ASP A 102 -7.93 0.80 11.78
CA ASP A 102 -6.99 -0.27 12.10
C ASP A 102 -7.72 -1.50 12.71
N GLU A 103 -7.23 -2.72 12.44
CA GLU A 103 -7.78 -3.90 13.13
C GLU A 103 -7.26 -3.95 14.57
N LYS A 104 -8.19 -3.99 15.53
CA LYS A 104 -7.87 -4.22 16.94
C LYS A 104 -7.53 -5.71 17.17
N GLY A 105 -6.64 -5.97 18.12
CA GLY A 105 -5.80 -7.19 18.21
C GLY A 105 -6.43 -8.59 18.28
N GLU A 106 -7.76 -8.75 18.15
CA GLU A 106 -8.40 -10.08 18.15
C GLU A 106 -8.38 -10.77 16.77
N GLU A 107 -8.25 -10.02 15.66
CA GLU A 107 -8.30 -10.54 14.28
C GLU A 107 -6.92 -10.81 13.63
N GLN A 108 -5.84 -10.61 14.39
CA GLN A 108 -4.44 -10.75 13.94
C GLN A 108 -3.95 -12.21 13.89
N GLN A 109 -4.82 -13.20 14.07
CA GLN A 109 -4.42 -14.61 13.93
C GLN A 109 -4.11 -14.92 12.45
N PRO A 110 -2.92 -15.46 12.15
CA PRO A 110 -2.66 -15.99 10.82
C PRO A 110 -3.62 -17.15 10.54
N PRO A 111 -3.99 -17.42 9.27
CA PRO A 111 -4.75 -18.60 8.95
C PRO A 111 -3.98 -19.82 9.48
N THR A 112 -4.59 -20.55 10.43
CA THR A 112 -4.06 -21.84 10.86
C THR A 112 -3.93 -22.68 9.60
N GLY A 113 -2.69 -23.00 9.22
CA GLY A 113 -2.36 -23.90 8.13
C GLY A 113 -2.90 -25.29 8.43
N GLY A 114 -4.20 -25.47 8.23
CA GLY A 114 -4.84 -26.76 8.17
C GLY A 114 -4.39 -27.40 6.87
N ILE A 115 -3.39 -28.27 6.96
CA ILE A 115 -3.15 -29.29 5.95
C ILE A 115 -4.49 -30.03 5.81
N LYS A 116 -5.21 -29.77 4.71
CA LYS A 116 -6.26 -30.68 4.27
C LYS A 116 -5.55 -31.93 3.78
N THR A 117 -5.46 -32.92 4.65
CA THR A 117 -5.25 -34.29 4.22
C THR A 117 -6.58 -34.73 3.61
N ASP A 118 -6.63 -34.76 2.28
CA ASP A 118 -7.58 -35.61 1.56
C ASP A 118 -7.14 -37.08 1.67
#